data_AF-A0A542PW34-F1
#
_entry.id   AF-A0A542PW34-F1
#
_cell.length_a   1.000
_cell.length_b   1.000
_cell.length_c   1.000
_cell.angle_alpha   90.00
_cell.angle_beta   90.00
_cell.angle_gamma   90.00
#
_symmetry.space_group_name_H-M   'P 1'
#
loop_
_entity.id
_entity.type
_entity.pdbx_description
1 polymer ?
#
loop_
_entity_poly.entity_id
_entity_poly.type
_entity_poly.pdbx_seq_one_letter_code
_entity_poly.pdbx_strand_id
1 'polypeptide(L)' 'MAENDESFYQLLERAVQTDELKGTWNLKALAQYLVNVMHGITVTTVTAEREMLDNIVRCSLYFLP' A
#
# COMPACT_ATOMS: atom_id res chain seq x y z
N MET A 1 16.37 1.51 -4.70
CA MET A 1 14.99 1.32 -4.21
C MET A 1 15.04 0.16 -3.25
N ALA A 2 14.35 0.22 -2.11
CA ALA A 2 14.28 -0.93 -1.22
C ALA A 2 13.52 -2.07 -1.93
N GLU A 3 13.83 -3.33 -1.64
CA GLU A 3 13.20 -4.52 -2.28
C GLU A 3 11.66 -4.48 -2.23
N ASN A 4 11.11 -3.96 -1.13
CA ASN A 4 9.67 -3.76 -0.96
C ASN A 4 9.09 -2.68 -1.90
N ASP A 5 9.82 -1.57 -2.14
CA ASP A 5 9.34 -0.52 -3.06
C ASP A 5 9.18 -1.07 -4.48
N GLU A 6 10.13 -1.92 -4.91
CA GLU A 6 10.11 -2.53 -6.23
C GLU A 6 8.99 -3.56 -6.36
N SER A 7 8.78 -4.38 -5.33
CA SER A 7 7.69 -5.37 -5.30
C SER A 7 6.31 -4.69 -5.37
N PHE A 8 6.09 -3.65 -4.56
CA PHE A 8 4.84 -2.88 -4.62
C PHE A 8 4.68 -2.14 -5.95
N TYR A 9 5.76 -1.60 -6.51
CA TYR A 9 5.72 -0.94 -7.81
C TYR A 9 5.29 -1.92 -8.92
N GLN A 10 5.87 -3.12 -8.98
CA GLN A 10 5.52 -4.14 -9.97
C GLN A 10 4.06 -4.59 -9.83
N LEU A 11 3.57 -4.73 -8.60
CA LEU A 11 2.17 -5.05 -8.34
C LEU A 11 1.22 -3.97 -8.85
N LEU A 12 1.54 -2.70 -8.59
CA LEU A 12 0.76 -1.55 -9.04
C LEU A 12 0.80 -1.40 -10.56
N GLU A 13 1.95 -1.64 -11.19
CA GLU A 13 2.09 -1.64 -12.64
C GLU A 13 1.21 -2.71 -13.28
N ARG A 14 1.19 -3.92 -12.71
CA ARG A 14 0.27 -4.98 -13.14
C ARG A 14 -1.19 -4.58 -12.98
N ALA A 15 -1.57 -3.96 -11.86
CA ALA A 15 -2.95 -3.54 -11.62
C ALA A 15 -3.43 -2.48 -12.63
N VAL A 16 -2.54 -1.59 -13.08
CA VAL A 16 -2.83 -0.66 -14.18
C VAL A 16 -3.01 -1.41 -15.50
N GLN A 17 -2.16 -2.40 -15.78
CA GLN A 17 -2.25 -3.20 -17.01
C GLN A 17 -3.51 -4.07 -17.07
N THR A 18 -4.06 -4.49 -15.92
CA THR A 18 -5.29 -5.31 -15.83
C THR A 18 -6.57 -4.49 -15.63
N ASP A 19 -6.51 -3.16 -15.71
CA ASP A 19 -7.64 -2.24 -15.44
C ASP A 19 -8.25 -2.35 -14.02
N GLU A 20 -7.53 -3.01 -13.09
CA GLU A 20 -7.87 -3.06 -11.67
C GLU A 20 -7.62 -1.72 -11.00
N LEU A 21 -6.58 -0.98 -11.43
CA LEU A 21 -6.27 0.35 -10.94
C LEU A 21 -6.52 1.41 -12.02
N LYS A 22 -7.60 2.18 -11.86
CA LYS A 22 -8.03 3.20 -12.84
C LYS A 22 -7.50 4.58 -12.49
N GLY A 23 -7.10 5.34 -13.51
CA GLY A 23 -6.69 6.74 -13.38
C GLY A 23 -5.19 6.97 -13.48
N THR A 24 -4.79 8.24 -13.38
CA THR A 24 -3.40 8.66 -13.56
C THR A 24 -2.68 8.71 -12.22
N TRP A 25 -2.03 7.62 -11.85
CA TRP A 25 -1.31 7.49 -10.58
C TRP A 25 0.20 7.66 -10.75
N ASN A 26 0.84 8.32 -9.77
CA ASN A 26 2.28 8.23 -9.63
C ASN A 26 2.62 6.93 -8.90
N LEU A 27 2.84 5.85 -9.67
CA LEU A 27 3.04 4.50 -9.13
C LEU A 27 4.25 4.40 -8.18
N LYS A 28 5.31 5.21 -8.40
CA LYS A 28 6.47 5.26 -7.50
C LYS A 28 6.09 5.86 -6.15
N ALA A 29 5.37 6.97 -6.15
CA ALA A 29 4.90 7.60 -4.91
C ALA A 29 3.91 6.68 -4.17
N LEU A 30 3.05 5.98 -4.91
CA LEU A 30 2.09 5.04 -4.34
C LEU A 30 2.79 3.80 -3.75
N ALA A 31 3.78 3.23 -4.43
CA ALA A 31 4.58 2.13 -3.89
C ALA A 31 5.28 2.54 -2.58
N GLN A 32 5.90 3.73 -2.56
CA GLN A 32 6.56 4.25 -1.36
C GLN A 32 5.57 4.46 -0.21
N TYR A 33 4.37 4.97 -0.51
CA TYR A 33 3.30 5.12 0.47
C TYR A 33 2.91 3.77 1.08
N LEU A 34 2.69 2.73 0.26
CA LEU A 34 2.33 1.39 0.73
C LEU A 34 3.44 0.76 1.59
N VAL A 35 4.70 0.97 1.23
CA VAL A 35 5.84 0.54 2.05
C VAL A 35 5.85 1.26 3.40
N ASN A 36 5.56 2.56 3.43
CA ASN A 36 5.47 3.31 4.69
C ASN A 36 4.31 2.83 5.56
N VAL A 37 3.16 2.52 4.96
CA VAL A 37 2.01 1.92 5.67
C VAL A 37 2.39 0.57 6.25
N MET A 38 3.04 -0.29 5.47
CA MET A 38 3.52 -1.60 5.93
C MET A 38 4.48 -1.46 7.12
N HIS A 39 5.46 -0.56 7.05
CA HIS A 39 6.37 -0.29 8.17
C HIS A 39 5.61 0.23 9.40
N GLY A 40 4.66 1.14 9.22
CA GLY A 40 3.81 1.65 10.29
C GLY A 40 3.02 0.54 10.97
N ILE A 41 2.44 -0.38 10.20
CA ILE A 41 1.74 -1.56 10.72
C ILE A 41 2.72 -2.43 11.51
N THR A 42 3.88 -2.79 10.96
CA THR A 42 4.87 -3.64 11.63
C THR A 42 5.30 -3.09 12.99
N VAL A 43 5.43 -1.78 13.14
CA VAL A 43 5.75 -1.15 14.44
C VAL A 43 4.53 -1.14 15.37
N THR A 44 3.33 -0.90 14.83
CA THR A 44 2.09 -0.74 15.61
C THR A 44 1.49 -2.08 16.06
N THR A 45 1.77 -3.18 15.36
CA THR A 45 1.24 -4.52 15.68
C THR A 45 1.66 -5.03 17.06
N VAL A 46 2.75 -4.50 17.62
CA VAL A 46 3.25 -4.87 18.95
C VAL A 46 2.26 -4.46 20.06
N THR A 47 1.47 -3.40 19.85
CA THR A 47 0.63 -2.80 20.89
C THR A 47 -0.83 -2.61 20.50
N ALA A 48 -1.15 -2.69 19.20
CA ALA A 48 -2.51 -2.42 18.72
C ALA A 48 -3.37 -3.68 18.60
N GLU A 49 -4.66 -3.49 18.83
CA GLU A 49 -5.68 -4.51 18.59
C GLU A 49 -5.84 -4.79 17.08
N ARG A 50 -6.20 -6.02 16.75
CA ARG A 50 -6.37 -6.46 15.35
C ARG A 50 -7.34 -5.58 14.58
N GLU A 51 -8.45 -5.17 15.19
CA GLU A 51 -9.46 -4.29 14.58
C GLU A 51 -8.87 -2.93 14.18
N MET A 52 -7.96 -2.38 15.00
CA MET A 52 -7.27 -1.14 14.67
C MET A 52 -6.34 -1.31 13.46
N LEU A 53 -5.62 -2.43 13.36
CA LEU A 53 -4.76 -2.73 12.21
C LEU A 53 -5.59 -2.91 10.93
N ASP A 54 -6.72 -3.61 11.02
CA ASP A 54 -7.65 -3.77 9.89
C ASP A 54 -8.20 -2.41 9.43
N ASN A 55 -8.51 -1.51 10.37
CA ASN A 55 -8.94 -0.14 10.06
C ASN A 55 -7.84 0.68 9.39
N ILE A 56 -6.59 0.57 9.84
CA ILE A 56 -5.43 1.22 9.18
C ILE A 56 -5.34 0.77 7.73
N VAL A 57 -5.39 -0.54 7.47
CA VAL A 57 -5.33 -1.09 6.10
C VAL A 57 -6.49 -0.56 5.25
N ARG A 58 -7.73 -0.56 5.77
CA ARG A 58 -8.90 -0.05 5.03
C ARG A 58 -8.77 1.43 4.71
N CYS A 59 -8.33 2.25 5.66
CA CYS A 59 -8.12 3.68 5.43
C CYS A 59 -6.98 3.94 4.43
N SER A 60 -5.90 3.17 4.50
CA SER A 60 -4.75 3.31 3.62
C SER A 60 -5.04 2.93 2.16
N LEU A 61 -6.07 2.13 1.90
CA LEU A 61 -6.47 1.74 0.56
C LEU A 61 -7.73 2.47 0.07
N TYR A 62 -8.36 3.31 0.90
CA TYR A 62 -9.65 3.93 0.62
C TYR A 62 -9.71 4.75 -0.68
N PHE A 63 -8.60 5.37 -1.07
CA PHE A 63 -8.52 6.21 -2.26
C PHE A 63 -8.21 5.42 -3.54
N LEU A 64 -7.95 4.11 -3.43
CA LEU A 64 -7.77 3.24 -4.60
C LEU A 64 -9.15 2.79 -5.10
N PRO A 65 -9.43 2.91 -6.41
CA PRO A 65 -10.70 2.55 -7.03
C PRO A 65 -10.97 1.04 -7.09
#